data_AF-A0A946ITM8-F1
#
_entry.id   AF-A0A946ITM8-F1
#
_cell.length_a   1.000
_cell.length_b   1.000
_cell.length_c   1.000
_cell.angle_alpha   90.00
_cell.angle_beta   90.00
_cell.angle_gamma   90.00
#
_symmetry.space_group_name_H-M   'P 1'
#
loop_
_entity.id
_entity.type
_entity.pdbx_description
1 polymer ?
#
loop_
_entity_poly.entity_id
_entity_poly.type
_entity_poly.pdbx_seq_one_letter_code
_entity_poly.pdbx_strand_id
1 'polypeptide(L)' 'MNKNSLKILIIEDDEDDAFYIKDILKEGLGEPSPLIDHYSSIGNSLKQLNPFHYDLAMFDYRLVGN' A
#
# COMPACT_ATOMS: atom_id res chain seq x y z
N MET A 1 -17.19 5.59 17.58
CA MET A 1 -17.01 5.30 16.14
C MET A 1 -16.01 4.16 16.04
N ASN A 2 -16.33 3.06 15.35
CA ASN A 2 -15.35 2.03 15.05
C ASN A 2 -14.25 2.67 14.21
N LYS A 3 -13.11 2.95 14.83
CA LYS A 3 -11.91 3.30 14.09
C LYS A 3 -11.35 1.97 13.58
N ASN A 4 -11.77 1.55 12.40
CA ASN A 4 -11.08 0.45 11.72
C ASN A 4 -9.77 1.02 11.16
N SER A 5 -8.68 0.26 11.28
CA SER A 5 -7.42 0.60 10.62
C SER A 5 -7.64 0.79 9.12
N LEU A 6 -7.09 1.86 8.57
CA LEU A 6 -7.09 2.10 7.13
C LEU A 6 -6.25 1.02 6.46
N LYS A 7 -6.79 0.34 5.45
CA LYS A 7 -6.09 -0.67 4.67
C LYS A 7 -5.52 -0.05 3.41
N ILE A 8 -4.21 -0.04 3.30
CA ILE A 8 -3.47 0.64 2.23
C ILE A 8 -2.70 -0.41 1.43
N LEU A 9 -2.79 -0.34 0.11
CA LEU A 9 -1.96 -1.09 -0.81
C LEU A 9 -0.92 -0.16 -1.43
N ILE A 10 0.35 -0.55 -1.42
CA ILE A 10 1.43 0.14 -2.12
C ILE A 10 2.00 -0.82 -3.18
N ILE A 11 2.05 -0.38 -4.43
CA ILE A 11 2.86 -1.02 -5.47
C ILE A 11 4.01 -0.09 -5.82
N GLU A 12 5.24 -0.50 -5.50
CA GLU A 12 6.47 0.28 -5.63
C GLU A 12 7.64 -0.69 -5.74
N ASP A 13 8.40 -0.63 -6.84
CA ASP A 13 9.53 -1.55 -7.07
C ASP A 13 10.81 -1.11 -6.38
N ASP A 14 10.91 0.18 -6.02
CA ASP A 14 11.99 0.71 -5.20
C ASP A 14 11.72 0.48 -3.70
N GLU A 15 12.53 -0.40 -3.08
CA GLU A 15 12.37 -0.74 -1.66
C GLU A 15 12.60 0.44 -0.72
N ASP A 16 13.46 1.39 -1.10
CA ASP A 16 13.75 2.58 -0.30
C ASP A 16 12.55 3.52 -0.33
N ASP A 17 11.99 3.80 -1.51
CA ASP A 17 10.77 4.60 -1.64
C ASP A 17 9.61 3.96 -0.87
N ALA A 18 9.44 2.63 -0.99
CA ALA A 18 8.42 1.90 -0.25
C ALA A 18 8.60 1.98 1.28
N PHE A 19 9.85 1.97 1.76
CA PHE A 19 10.16 2.15 3.18
C PHE A 19 9.77 3.55 3.65
N TYR A 20 10.17 4.60 2.93
CA TYR A 20 9.84 5.98 3.28
C TYR A 20 8.34 6.24 3.27
N ILE A 21 7.60 5.75 2.26
CA ILE A 21 6.15 5.91 2.19
C ILE A 21 5.47 5.24 3.40
N LYS A 22 5.89 4.02 3.77
CA LYS A 22 5.35 3.31 4.94
C LYS A 22 5.56 4.10 6.23
N ASP A 23 6.72 4.69 6.40
CA ASP A 23 7.06 5.46 7.60
C ASP A 23 6.21 6.74 7.70
N ILE A 24 6.14 7.50 6.60
CA ILE A 24 5.31 8.71 6.49
C ILE A 24 3.82 8.40 6.77
N LEU A 25 3.30 7.29 6.23
CA LEU A 25 1.91 6.91 6.46
C LEU A 25 1.62 6.53 7.91
N LYS A 26 2.54 5.82 8.58
CA LYS A 26 2.41 5.46 9.99
C LYS A 26 2.45 6.70 10.89
N GLU A 27 3.37 7.63 10.62
CA GLU A 27 3.47 8.87 11.38
C GLU A 27 2.26 9.80 11.14
N GLY A 28 1.82 9.95 9.89
CA GLY A 28 0.78 10.90 9.51
C GLY A 28 -0.65 10.49 9.85
N LEU A 29 -0.97 9.19 9.81
CA LEU A 29 -2.34 8.69 10.02
C LEU A 29 -2.69 8.40 11.49
N GLY A 30 -1.69 8.20 12.35
CA GLY A 30 -1.88 7.98 13.78
C GLY A 30 -2.70 6.73 14.10
N GLU A 31 -3.48 6.78 15.18
CA GLU A 31 -4.21 5.60 15.70
C GLU A 31 -5.69 5.53 15.30
N PRO A 32 -6.18 4.36 14.84
CA PRO A 32 -5.47 3.07 14.76
C PRO A 32 -4.45 3.03 13.62
N SER A 33 -3.29 2.42 13.91
CA SER A 33 -2.22 2.27 12.91
C SER A 33 -2.75 1.67 11.60
N PRO A 34 -2.38 2.22 10.43
CA PRO A 34 -2.82 1.70 9.14
C PRO A 34 -2.24 0.31 8.89
N LEU A 35 -3.03 -0.54 8.22
CA LEU A 35 -2.56 -1.82 7.69
C LEU A 35 -2.04 -1.57 6.28
N ILE A 36 -0.74 -1.82 6.06
CA ILE A 36 -0.09 -1.50 4.79
C ILE A 36 0.47 -2.78 4.18
N ASP A 37 -0.08 -3.17 3.04
CA ASP A 37 0.49 -4.20 2.17
C ASP A 37 1.33 -3.54 1.08
N HIS A 38 2.47 -4.15 0.73
CA HIS A 38 3.38 -3.65 -0.29
C HIS A 38 3.83 -4.76 -1.23
N TYR A 39 3.84 -4.46 -2.53
CA TYR A 39 4.34 -5.33 -3.58
C TYR A 39 5.24 -4.54 -4.54
N SER A 40 6.23 -5.20 -5.12
CA SER A 40 7.15 -4.58 -6.09
C SER A 40 6.68 -4.64 -7.54
N SER A 41 5.52 -5.25 -7.82
CA SER A 41 5.02 -5.34 -9.19
C SER A 41 3.52 -5.55 -9.25
N ILE A 42 2.96 -5.17 -10.40
CA ILE A 42 1.53 -5.29 -10.77
C ILE A 42 1.16 -6.72 -11.23
N GLY A 43 2.09 -7.67 -11.22
CA GLY A 43 1.91 -9.03 -11.78
C GLY A 43 0.83 -9.89 -11.11
N ASN A 44 1.01 -11.21 -11.09
CA ASN A 44 0.00 -12.16 -10.60
C ASN A 44 -0.56 -11.86 -9.18
N SER A 45 0.15 -11.06 -8.37
CA SER A 45 -0.31 -10.51 -7.10
C SER A 45 -1.62 -9.73 -7.21
N LEU A 46 -1.81 -8.88 -8.24
CA LEU A 46 -3.04 -8.09 -8.43
C LEU A 46 -4.26 -8.94 -8.77
N LYS A 47 -4.09 -10.08 -9.43
CA LYS A 47 -5.19 -11.04 -9.66
C LYS A 47 -5.71 -11.67 -8.36
N GLN A 48 -4.92 -11.63 -7.29
CA GLN A 48 -5.30 -12.09 -5.96
C GLN A 48 -5.80 -10.95 -5.07
N LEU A 49 -5.61 -9.69 -5.48
CA LEU A 49 -6.10 -8.53 -4.74
C LEU A 49 -7.61 -8.42 -4.96
N ASN A 50 -8.38 -8.64 -3.91
CA ASN A 50 -9.80 -8.34 -3.90
C ASN A 50 -9.94 -6.81 -3.89
N PRO A 51 -10.53 -6.18 -4.93
CA PRO A 51 -10.62 -4.72 -5.04
C PRO A 51 -11.43 -4.05 -3.92
N PHE A 52 -12.21 -4.83 -3.14
CA PHE A 52 -12.93 -4.35 -1.97
C PHE A 52 -12.16 -4.54 -0.65
N HIS A 53 -10.89 -4.97 -0.71
CA HIS A 53 -10.08 -5.22 0.48
C HIS A 53 -9.35 -3.97 0.99
N TYR A 54 -9.08 -3.00 0.12
CA TYR A 54 -8.27 -1.83 0.43
C TYR A 54 -9.10 -0.54 0.37
N ASP A 55 -8.82 0.39 1.27
CA ASP A 55 -9.44 1.72 1.31
C ASP A 55 -8.66 2.71 0.43
N LEU A 56 -7.35 2.50 0.29
CA LEU A 56 -6.43 3.30 -0.52
C LEU A 56 -5.45 2.40 -1.26
N ALA A 57 -5.18 2.70 -2.52
CA ALA A 57 -4.12 2.06 -3.29
C ALA A 57 -3.21 3.12 -3.92
N MET A 58 -1.91 2.97 -3.72
CA MET A 58 -0.85 3.82 -4.27
C MET A 58 -0.01 2.98 -5.24
N PHE A 59 0.25 3.55 -6.41
CA PHE A 59 1.00 2.88 -7.48
C PHE A 59 2.11 3.80 -7.92
N ASP A 60 3.34 3.30 -7.97
CA ASP A 60 4.41 3.98 -8.66
C ASP A 60 4.09 4.07 -10.17
N TYR A 61 4.25 5.27 -10.70
CA TYR A 61 3.92 5.58 -12.08
C TYR A 61 4.97 5.04 -13.05
N ARG A 62 6.19 4.72 -12.57
CA ARG A 62 7.29 4.19 -13.38
C ARG A 62 7.33 2.68 -13.43
N LEU A 63 6.48 1.99 -12.66
CA LEU A 63 6.35 0.53 -12.68
C LEU A 63 6.25 0.00 -14.10
N VAL A 64 7.31 -0.68 -14.53
CA VAL A 64 7.32 -1.38 -15.81
C VAL A 64 6.64 -2.73 -15.59
N GLY A 65 5.45 -2.90 -16.15
CA GLY A 65 4.70 -4.16 -16.06
C GLY A 65 5.48 -5.29 -16.72
N ASN A 66 6.05 -6.19 -15.91
CA ASN A 66 6.60 -7.47 -16.35
C ASN A 66 5.56 -8.58 -16.18
#